data_AF-A0A653K748-F1
#
_entry.id   AF-A0A653K748-F1
#
_cell.length_a   1.000
_cell.length_b   1.000
_cell.length_c   1.000
_cell.angle_alpha   90.00
_cell.angle_beta   90.00
_cell.angle_gamma   90.00
#
_symmetry.space_group_name_H-M   'P 1'
#
loop_
_entity.id
_entity.type
_entity.pdbx_description
1 polymer ?
#
loop_
_entity_poly.entity_id
_entity_poly.type
_entity_poly.pdbx_seq_one_letter_code
_entity_poly.pdbx_strand_id
1 'polypeptide(L)'
;MNQLDDLLRVLNDFSPIPAKNKDGKLEKLSKKISKYIIIITISLFTLLLLLIGWHNFLSPLSRIFIIITQIVALSAVILPAAYMLFDISIGVWSIINLKKRSYEWLILEINHDKEAIKQLIRFDEKLLEEAKQWLELKCIRMKNRISTLLGSSDKFALFSLMGLGWSVYKEFSKQKTTANTTSNFFITGDITHDIFLMGVAFLTGLALGAMVVNYQVQRYTYLIELLQFSLKEKKAD
;
A
#
# COMPACT_ATOMS: atom_id res chain seq x y z
N MET A 1 -6.36 -22.49 -31.60
CA MET A 1 -5.98 -21.83 -30.32
C MET A 1 -5.34 -22.89 -29.47
N ASN A 2 -4.15 -22.65 -28.91
CA ASN A 2 -3.45 -23.69 -28.14
C ASN A 2 -4.25 -23.98 -26.87
N GLN A 3 -4.45 -25.25 -26.51
CA GLN A 3 -5.17 -25.65 -25.29
C GLN A 3 -4.55 -25.03 -24.02
N LEU A 4 -3.25 -24.73 -24.06
CA LEU A 4 -2.53 -23.97 -23.05
C LEU A 4 -3.03 -22.52 -22.91
N ASP A 5 -3.31 -21.83 -24.02
CA ASP A 5 -3.80 -20.45 -24.00
C ASP A 5 -5.20 -20.37 -23.39
N ASP A 6 -6.06 -21.34 -23.72
CA ASP A 6 -7.42 -21.43 -23.17
C ASP A 6 -7.39 -21.71 -21.66
N LEU A 7 -6.51 -22.61 -21.21
CA LEU A 7 -6.30 -22.87 -19.79
C LEU A 7 -5.74 -21.66 -19.05
N LEU A 8 -4.77 -20.94 -19.63
CA LEU A 8 -4.23 -19.71 -19.06
C LEU A 8 -5.27 -18.59 -18.97
N ARG A 9 -6.22 -18.51 -19.91
CA ARG A 9 -7.34 -17.57 -19.85
C ARG A 9 -8.29 -17.89 -18.71
N VAL A 10 -8.67 -19.16 -18.56
CA VAL A 10 -9.51 -19.62 -17.44
C VAL A 10 -8.80 -19.38 -16.09
N LEU A 11 -7.48 -19.64 -16.01
CA LEU A 11 -6.67 -19.33 -14.83
C LEU A 11 -6.65 -17.83 -14.49
N ASN A 12 -6.63 -16.97 -15.51
CA ASN A 12 -6.59 -15.53 -15.30
C ASN A 12 -7.89 -15.00 -14.64
N ASP A 13 -9.00 -15.70 -14.81
CA ASP A 13 -10.28 -15.34 -14.19
C ASP A 13 -10.35 -15.73 -12.71
N PHE A 14 -9.50 -16.65 -12.26
CA PHE A 14 -9.38 -16.94 -10.83
C PHE A 14 -8.61 -15.84 -10.11
N SER A 15 -9.22 -15.34 -9.03
CA SER A 15 -8.62 -14.37 -8.13
C SER A 15 -8.75 -14.83 -6.68
N PRO A 16 -7.74 -14.61 -5.84
CA PRO A 16 -7.84 -14.90 -4.42
C PRO A 16 -8.96 -14.07 -3.81
N ILE A 17 -9.59 -14.59 -2.73
CA ILE A 17 -10.66 -13.88 -2.03
C ILE A 17 -10.16 -12.47 -1.65
N PRO A 18 -10.84 -11.40 -2.11
CA PRO A 18 -10.38 -10.04 -1.87
C PRO A 18 -10.41 -9.73 -0.36
N ALA A 19 -9.38 -9.01 0.13
CA ALA A 19 -9.24 -8.66 1.54
C ALA A 19 -10.50 -7.99 2.13
N LYS A 20 -11.25 -7.24 1.31
CA LYS A 20 -12.53 -6.61 1.68
C LYS A 20 -13.59 -7.61 2.19
N ASN A 21 -13.57 -8.84 1.70
CA ASN A 21 -14.50 -9.90 2.11
C ASN A 21 -14.04 -10.57 3.41
N LYS A 22 -12.76 -10.41 3.78
CA LYS A 22 -12.14 -10.90 5.01
C LYS A 22 -12.19 -9.86 6.15
N ASP A 23 -12.58 -8.62 5.84
CA ASP A 23 -12.68 -7.54 6.82
C ASP A 23 -13.73 -7.82 7.90
N GLY A 24 -13.35 -7.56 9.15
CA GLY A 24 -14.26 -7.60 10.29
C GLY A 24 -15.24 -6.43 10.29
N LYS A 25 -16.28 -6.49 11.15
CA LYS A 25 -17.27 -5.40 11.27
C LYS A 25 -16.61 -4.05 11.61
N LEU A 26 -15.61 -4.05 12.50
CA LEU A 26 -14.88 -2.86 12.93
C LEU A 26 -14.01 -2.26 11.82
N GLU A 27 -13.33 -3.09 11.02
CA GLU A 27 -12.52 -2.62 9.89
C GLU A 27 -13.41 -2.03 8.78
N LYS A 28 -14.58 -2.64 8.53
CA LYS A 28 -15.58 -2.07 7.60
C LYS A 28 -16.10 -0.72 8.07
N LEU A 29 -16.30 -0.56 9.38
CA LEU A 29 -16.67 0.73 9.97
C LEU A 29 -15.52 1.74 9.85
N SER A 30 -14.29 1.34 10.16
CA SER A 30 -13.10 2.18 9.99
C SER A 30 -13.00 2.71 8.56
N LYS A 31 -13.09 1.83 7.55
CA LYS A 31 -13.05 2.21 6.13
C LYS A 31 -14.16 3.19 5.72
N LYS A 32 -15.36 3.05 6.28
CA LYS A 32 -16.45 4.01 6.06
C LYS A 32 -16.12 5.37 6.66
N ILE A 33 -15.69 5.41 7.92
CA ILE A 33 -15.31 6.64 8.63
C ILE A 33 -14.14 7.33 7.92
N SER A 34 -13.11 6.56 7.54
CA SER A 34 -11.95 7.01 6.76
C SER A 34 -12.37 7.80 5.53
N LYS A 35 -13.30 7.25 4.74
CA LYS A 35 -13.77 7.88 3.51
C LYS A 35 -14.34 9.27 3.78
N TYR A 36 -15.15 9.41 4.82
CA TYR A 36 -15.71 10.72 5.19
C TYR A 36 -14.64 11.68 5.70
N ILE A 37 -13.71 11.21 6.52
CA ILE A 37 -12.62 12.04 7.05
C ILE A 37 -11.69 12.52 5.94
N ILE A 38 -11.38 11.68 4.95
CA ILE A 38 -10.60 12.09 3.77
C ILE A 38 -11.34 13.18 3.00
N ILE A 39 -12.63 13.02 2.72
CA ILE A 39 -13.43 14.03 2.00
C ILE A 39 -13.46 15.36 2.77
N ILE A 40 -13.71 15.31 4.09
CA ILE A 40 -13.73 16.50 4.95
C ILE A 40 -12.37 17.18 4.95
N THR A 41 -11.29 16.40 5.06
CA THR A 41 -9.91 16.94 5.11
C THR A 41 -9.53 17.58 3.79
N ILE A 42 -9.85 16.95 2.66
CA ILE A 42 -9.64 17.54 1.33
C ILE A 42 -10.42 18.85 1.23
N SER A 43 -11.69 18.85 1.63
CA SER A 43 -12.52 20.06 1.61
C SER A 43 -11.93 21.19 2.46
N LEU A 44 -11.48 20.90 3.68
CA LEU A 44 -10.84 21.88 4.56
C LEU A 44 -9.53 22.39 3.97
N PHE A 45 -8.73 21.51 3.38
CA PHE A 45 -7.48 21.87 2.73
C PHE A 45 -7.70 22.76 1.51
N THR A 46 -8.69 22.45 0.68
CA THR A 46 -9.08 23.31 -0.45
C THR A 46 -9.56 24.68 0.02
N LEU A 47 -10.35 24.74 1.10
CA LEU A 47 -10.79 26.00 1.70
C LEU A 47 -9.58 26.85 2.16
N LEU A 48 -8.59 26.23 2.81
CA LEU A 48 -7.37 26.91 3.24
C LEU A 48 -6.60 27.49 2.05
N LEU A 49 -6.45 26.74 0.96
CA LEU A 49 -5.78 27.23 -0.25
C LEU A 49 -6.50 28.44 -0.85
N LEU A 50 -7.84 28.44 -0.87
CA LEU A 50 -8.63 29.58 -1.34
C LEU A 50 -8.46 30.82 -0.45
N LEU A 51 -8.49 30.64 0.88
CA LEU A 51 -8.28 31.72 1.85
C LEU A 51 -6.88 32.33 1.73
N ILE A 52 -5.85 31.49 1.59
CA ILE A 52 -4.46 31.93 1.39
C ILE A 52 -4.32 32.66 0.05
N GLY A 53 -4.91 32.12 -1.03
CA GLY A 53 -4.92 32.76 -2.34
C GLY A 53 -5.58 34.14 -2.30
N TRP A 54 -6.74 34.25 -1.65
CA TRP A 54 -7.43 35.53 -1.45
C TRP A 54 -6.58 36.55 -0.69
N HIS A 55 -5.94 36.09 0.39
CA HIS A 55 -5.09 36.93 1.23
C HIS A 55 -3.92 37.54 0.46
N ASN A 56 -3.31 36.75 -0.43
CA ASN A 56 -2.08 37.13 -1.12
C ASN A 56 -2.33 37.92 -2.41
N PHE A 57 -3.44 37.67 -3.11
CA PHE A 57 -3.72 38.27 -4.42
C PHE A 57 -4.78 39.39 -4.43
N LEU A 58 -5.76 39.37 -3.52
CA LEU A 58 -6.87 40.34 -3.57
C LEU A 58 -6.77 41.40 -2.48
N SER A 59 -6.70 41.00 -1.21
CA SER A 59 -6.69 41.94 -0.09
C SER A 59 -6.22 41.29 1.21
N PRO A 60 -5.55 42.04 2.11
CA PRO A 60 -5.22 41.54 3.43
C PRO A 60 -6.49 41.18 4.19
N LEU A 61 -6.57 39.94 4.69
CA LEU A 61 -7.71 39.45 5.44
C LEU A 61 -7.82 40.18 6.78
N SER A 62 -9.05 40.50 7.18
CA SER A 62 -9.33 41.04 8.51
C SER A 62 -8.83 40.07 9.60
N ARG A 63 -8.44 40.61 10.76
CA ARG A 63 -7.94 39.86 11.92
C ARG A 63 -8.87 38.70 12.32
N ILE A 64 -10.18 38.84 12.13
CA ILE A 64 -11.18 37.81 12.41
C ILE A 64 -11.05 36.61 11.46
N PHE A 65 -10.83 36.87 10.16
CA PHE A 65 -10.65 35.82 9.16
C PHE A 65 -9.33 35.07 9.33
N ILE A 66 -8.28 35.75 9.81
CA ILE A 66 -7.00 35.10 10.16
C ILE A 66 -7.21 34.08 11.29
N ILE A 67 -7.94 34.44 12.35
CA ILE A 67 -8.26 33.53 13.46
C ILE A 67 -9.09 32.34 12.96
N ILE A 68 -10.10 32.57 12.11
CA ILE A 68 -10.89 31.49 11.50
C ILE A 68 -9.98 30.56 10.67
N THR A 69 -9.06 31.11 9.89
CA THR A 69 -8.13 30.34 9.05
C THR A 69 -7.21 29.47 9.93
N GLN A 70 -6.75 30.00 11.06
CA GLN A 70 -5.95 29.24 12.03
C GLN A 70 -6.73 28.09 12.67
N ILE A 71 -8.00 28.32 13.05
CA ILE A 71 -8.87 27.27 13.62
C ILE A 71 -9.13 26.17 12.59
N VAL A 72 -9.43 26.56 11.34
CA VAL A 72 -9.61 25.62 10.23
C VAL A 72 -8.33 24.81 10.00
N ALA A 73 -7.17 25.45 9.97
CA ALA A 73 -5.88 24.78 9.83
C ALA A 73 -5.63 23.78 10.97
N LEU A 74 -5.89 24.17 12.21
CA LEU A 74 -5.73 23.29 13.37
C LEU A 74 -6.67 22.08 13.28
N SER A 75 -7.92 22.28 12.87
CA SER A 75 -8.90 21.20 12.68
C SER A 75 -8.51 20.24 11.55
N ALA A 76 -7.93 20.76 10.46
CA ALA A 76 -7.46 19.98 9.32
C ALA A 76 -6.27 19.06 9.68
N VAL A 77 -5.53 19.37 10.75
CA VAL A 77 -4.43 18.53 11.26
C VAL A 77 -4.92 17.56 12.33
N ILE A 78 -5.68 18.06 13.31
CA ILE A 78 -6.11 17.25 14.46
C ILE A 78 -7.07 16.13 14.04
N LEU A 79 -7.99 16.42 13.11
CA LEU A 79 -9.02 15.45 12.73
C LEU A 79 -8.44 14.19 12.04
N PRO A 80 -7.56 14.30 11.02
CA PRO A 80 -6.86 13.13 10.48
C PRO A 80 -5.95 12.44 11.49
N ALA A 81 -5.24 13.21 12.33
CA ALA A 81 -4.33 12.65 13.33
C ALA A 81 -5.07 11.79 14.36
N ALA A 82 -6.21 12.27 14.86
CA ALA A 82 -7.07 11.51 15.78
C ALA A 82 -7.63 10.24 15.11
N TYR A 83 -8.05 10.33 13.84
CA TYR A 83 -8.49 9.16 13.09
C TYR A 83 -7.37 8.14 12.89
N MET A 84 -6.15 8.59 12.61
CA MET A 84 -5.01 7.69 12.43
C MET A 84 -4.74 6.87 13.69
N LEU A 85 -4.81 7.49 14.88
CA LEU A 85 -4.69 6.76 16.15
C LEU A 85 -5.82 5.74 16.34
N PHE A 86 -7.04 6.11 15.97
CA PHE A 86 -8.20 5.20 16.02
C PHE A 86 -8.02 4.00 15.07
N ASP A 87 -7.58 4.23 13.85
CA ASP A 87 -7.36 3.18 12.85
C ASP A 87 -6.21 2.24 13.25
N ILE A 88 -5.12 2.77 13.80
CA ILE A 88 -4.05 1.98 14.42
C ILE A 88 -4.59 1.09 15.54
N SER A 89 -5.46 1.63 16.41
CA SER A 89 -6.06 0.86 17.51
C SER A 89 -6.89 -0.32 16.98
N ILE A 90 -7.66 -0.11 15.90
CA ILE A 90 -8.41 -1.18 15.23
C ILE A 90 -7.46 -2.21 14.62
N GLY A 91 -6.36 -1.77 14.01
CA GLY A 91 -5.32 -2.66 13.47
C GLY A 91 -4.71 -3.55 14.55
N VAL A 92 -4.37 -2.99 15.72
CA VAL A 92 -3.86 -3.75 16.86
C VAL A 92 -4.89 -4.77 17.37
N TRP A 93 -6.16 -4.36 17.50
CA TRP A 93 -7.23 -5.28 17.88
C TRP A 93 -7.39 -6.45 16.88
N SER A 94 -7.26 -6.16 15.59
CA SER A 94 -7.28 -7.15 14.52
C SER A 94 -6.16 -8.19 14.67
N ILE A 95 -4.94 -7.74 15.02
CA ILE A 95 -3.78 -8.61 15.27
C ILE A 95 -3.99 -9.46 16.52
N ILE A 96 -4.53 -8.91 17.60
CA ILE A 96 -4.81 -9.67 18.84
C ILE A 96 -5.80 -10.81 18.55
N ASN A 97 -6.81 -10.55 17.73
CA ASN A 97 -7.81 -11.55 17.35
C ASN A 97 -7.41 -12.37 16.10
N LEU A 98 -6.15 -12.30 15.66
CA LEU A 98 -5.67 -12.92 14.43
C LEU A 98 -5.82 -14.43 14.44
N LYS A 99 -5.60 -15.10 15.58
CA LYS A 99 -5.69 -16.56 15.67
C LYS A 99 -7.07 -17.08 15.25
N LYS A 100 -8.14 -16.48 15.79
CA LYS A 100 -9.51 -16.85 15.46
C LYS A 100 -9.87 -16.48 14.02
N ARG A 101 -9.51 -15.28 13.59
CA ARG A 101 -9.80 -14.79 12.24
C ARG A 101 -9.06 -15.56 11.15
N SER A 102 -7.80 -15.90 11.38
CA SER A 102 -6.98 -16.69 10.47
C SER A 102 -7.62 -18.04 10.19
N TYR A 103 -8.18 -18.69 11.21
CA TYR A 103 -8.89 -19.96 11.04
C TYR A 103 -10.19 -19.80 10.22
N GLU A 104 -11.00 -18.78 10.52
CA GLU A 104 -12.22 -18.50 9.74
C GLU A 104 -11.89 -18.15 8.28
N TRP A 105 -10.81 -17.40 8.05
CA TRP A 105 -10.32 -17.08 6.71
C TRP A 105 -9.84 -18.31 5.96
N LEU A 106 -9.11 -19.20 6.62
CA LEU A 106 -8.64 -20.44 6.03
C LEU A 106 -9.80 -21.32 5.56
N ILE A 107 -10.88 -21.44 6.35
CA ILE A 107 -12.07 -22.19 5.94
C ILE A 107 -12.71 -21.56 4.69
N LEU A 108 -12.84 -20.24 4.67
CA LEU A 108 -13.41 -19.52 3.53
C LEU A 108 -12.55 -19.68 2.27
N GLU A 109 -11.22 -19.56 2.40
CA GLU A 109 -10.26 -19.78 1.32
C GLU A 109 -10.37 -21.19 0.76
N ILE A 110 -10.37 -22.22 1.62
CA ILE A 110 -10.51 -23.61 1.18
C ILE A 110 -11.81 -23.81 0.38
N ASN A 111 -12.93 -23.24 0.82
CA ASN A 111 -14.20 -23.41 0.13
C ASN A 111 -14.19 -22.73 -1.25
N HIS A 112 -13.65 -21.52 -1.34
CA HIS A 112 -13.51 -20.77 -2.59
C HIS A 112 -12.54 -21.47 -3.55
N ASP A 113 -11.39 -21.93 -3.06
CA ASP A 113 -10.37 -22.57 -3.86
C ASP A 113 -10.83 -23.95 -4.36
N LYS A 114 -11.63 -24.69 -3.57
CA LYS A 114 -12.25 -25.96 -4.01
C LYS A 114 -13.16 -25.78 -5.23
N GLU A 115 -13.89 -24.68 -5.33
CA GLU A 115 -14.72 -24.40 -6.51
C GLU A 115 -13.87 -24.15 -7.76
N ALA A 116 -12.73 -23.45 -7.61
CA ALA A 116 -11.77 -23.24 -8.69
C ALA A 116 -11.07 -24.55 -9.11
N ILE A 117 -10.66 -25.37 -8.14
CA ILE A 117 -10.00 -26.66 -8.38
C ILE A 117 -10.92 -27.61 -9.17
N LYS A 118 -12.21 -27.69 -8.83
CA LYS A 118 -13.20 -28.50 -9.59
C LYS A 118 -13.31 -28.12 -11.07
N GLN A 119 -13.08 -26.85 -11.40
CA GLN A 119 -13.08 -26.40 -12.80
C GLN A 119 -11.76 -26.76 -13.50
N LEU A 120 -10.64 -26.71 -12.78
CA LEU A 120 -9.30 -27.00 -13.29
C LEU A 120 -9.03 -28.49 -13.53
N ILE A 121 -9.60 -29.40 -12.73
CA ILE A 121 -9.43 -30.86 -12.88
C ILE A 121 -9.92 -31.39 -14.25
N ARG A 122 -10.82 -30.64 -14.92
CA ARG A 122 -11.35 -30.98 -16.25
C ARG A 122 -10.28 -30.98 -17.35
N PHE A 123 -9.17 -30.28 -17.15
CA PHE A 123 -8.07 -30.19 -18.12
C PHE A 123 -7.09 -31.35 -17.98
N ASP A 124 -6.35 -31.67 -19.03
CA ASP A 124 -5.36 -32.76 -19.02
C ASP A 124 -4.23 -32.50 -18.00
N GLU A 125 -3.71 -33.57 -17.40
CA GLU A 125 -2.62 -33.48 -16.41
C GLU A 125 -1.37 -32.82 -16.99
N LYS A 126 -0.99 -33.20 -18.22
CA LYS A 126 0.17 -32.64 -18.91
C LYS A 126 0.03 -31.14 -19.15
N LEU A 127 -1.18 -30.68 -19.48
CA LEU A 127 -1.47 -29.26 -19.69
C LEU A 127 -1.42 -28.46 -18.39
N LEU A 128 -1.92 -29.02 -17.28
CA LEU A 128 -1.83 -28.40 -15.95
C LEU A 128 -0.36 -28.29 -15.49
N GLU A 129 0.45 -29.33 -15.72
CA GLU A 129 1.88 -29.35 -15.39
C GLU A 129 2.66 -28.32 -16.25
N GLU A 130 2.37 -28.23 -17.55
CA GLU A 130 2.98 -27.26 -18.46
C GLU A 130 2.65 -25.81 -18.04
N ALA A 131 1.40 -25.51 -17.74
CA ALA A 131 0.98 -24.18 -17.29
C ALA A 131 1.62 -23.78 -15.96
N LYS A 132 1.75 -24.74 -15.03
CA LYS A 132 2.44 -24.55 -13.75
C LYS A 132 3.90 -24.15 -13.99
N GLN A 133 4.62 -24.88 -14.85
CA GLN A 133 6.02 -24.56 -15.17
C GLN A 133 6.17 -23.15 -15.75
N TRP A 134 5.29 -22.75 -16.67
CA TRP A 134 5.32 -21.40 -17.24
C TRP A 134 5.06 -20.30 -16.20
N LEU A 135 4.10 -20.52 -15.30
CA LEU A 135 3.81 -19.58 -14.22
C LEU A 135 4.95 -19.50 -13.20
N GLU A 136 5.56 -20.62 -12.81
CA GLU A 136 6.72 -20.66 -11.93
C GLU A 136 7.90 -19.88 -12.52
N LEU A 137 8.19 -20.11 -13.81
CA LEU A 137 9.26 -19.44 -14.52
C LEU A 137 8.99 -17.92 -14.62
N LYS A 138 7.74 -17.52 -14.90
CA LYS A 138 7.33 -16.11 -14.88
C LYS A 138 7.49 -15.48 -13.49
N CYS A 139 7.08 -16.18 -12.43
CA CYS A 139 7.18 -15.75 -11.04
C CYS A 139 8.65 -15.53 -10.63
N ILE A 140 9.53 -16.49 -10.94
CA ILE A 140 10.97 -16.39 -10.68
C ILE A 140 11.58 -15.19 -11.42
N ARG A 141 11.27 -15.02 -12.71
CA ARG A 141 11.74 -13.87 -13.50
C ARG A 141 11.29 -12.54 -12.87
N MET A 142 10.08 -12.46 -12.36
CA MET A 142 9.57 -11.25 -11.70
C MET A 142 10.24 -10.99 -10.34
N LYS A 143 10.38 -12.03 -9.51
CA LYS A 143 11.11 -11.93 -8.23
C LYS A 143 12.56 -11.49 -8.44
N ASN A 144 13.23 -12.02 -9.46
CA ASN A 144 14.59 -11.63 -9.79
C ASN A 144 14.68 -10.14 -10.19
N ARG A 145 13.71 -9.61 -10.95
CA ARG A 145 13.66 -8.18 -11.30
C ARG A 145 13.49 -7.29 -10.06
N ILE A 146 12.66 -7.70 -9.10
CA ILE A 146 12.50 -6.99 -7.83
C ILE A 146 13.82 -6.99 -7.04
N SER A 147 14.45 -8.17 -6.93
CA SER A 147 15.74 -8.34 -6.24
C SER A 147 16.85 -7.49 -6.86
N THR A 148 16.91 -7.39 -8.20
CA THR A 148 17.89 -6.52 -8.87
C THR A 148 17.65 -5.03 -8.65
N LEU A 149 16.39 -4.61 -8.43
CA LEU A 149 16.04 -3.20 -8.23
C LEU A 149 16.19 -2.75 -6.76
N LEU A 150 15.80 -3.59 -5.81
CA LEU A 150 15.85 -3.26 -4.37
C LEU A 150 17.13 -3.73 -3.68
N GLY A 151 17.90 -4.64 -4.30
CA GLY A 151 18.99 -5.33 -3.63
C GLY A 151 18.49 -6.31 -2.55
N SER A 152 19.39 -6.76 -1.69
CA SER A 152 19.04 -7.59 -0.53
C SER A 152 18.18 -6.81 0.48
N SER A 153 17.28 -7.51 1.17
CA SER A 153 16.40 -6.97 2.23
C SER A 153 17.14 -6.12 3.26
N ASP A 154 18.39 -6.45 3.53
CA ASP A 154 19.24 -5.81 4.53
C ASP A 154 19.53 -4.34 4.18
N LYS A 155 19.65 -4.03 2.89
CA LYS A 155 19.86 -2.66 2.41
C LYS A 155 18.63 -1.80 2.72
N PHE A 156 17.44 -2.33 2.50
CA PHE A 156 16.18 -1.63 2.76
C PHE A 156 15.99 -1.34 4.26
N ALA A 157 16.34 -2.30 5.13
CA ALA A 157 16.30 -2.12 6.58
C ALA A 157 17.30 -1.04 7.04
N LEU A 158 18.53 -1.08 6.53
CA LEU A 158 19.55 -0.06 6.79
C LEU A 158 19.10 1.34 6.32
N PHE A 159 18.53 1.45 5.13
CA PHE A 159 18.00 2.72 4.63
C PHE A 159 16.84 3.25 5.47
N SER A 160 15.93 2.37 5.91
CA SER A 160 14.83 2.76 6.81
C SER A 160 15.35 3.26 8.15
N LEU A 161 16.35 2.59 8.72
CA LEU A 161 17.02 3.02 9.97
C LEU A 161 17.77 4.34 9.80
N MET A 162 18.47 4.55 8.69
CA MET A 162 19.13 5.82 8.37
C MET A 162 18.10 6.94 8.22
N GLY A 163 16.97 6.67 7.57
CA GLY A 163 15.88 7.64 7.41
C GLY A 163 15.28 8.07 8.75
N LEU A 164 14.98 7.10 9.61
CA LEU A 164 14.47 7.34 10.97
C LEU A 164 15.52 8.07 11.83
N GLY A 165 16.77 7.64 11.78
CA GLY A 165 17.88 8.25 12.53
C GLY A 165 18.10 9.71 12.12
N TRP A 166 18.03 10.03 10.83
CA TRP A 166 18.11 11.40 10.34
C TRP A 166 16.91 12.25 10.77
N SER A 167 15.70 11.69 10.74
CA SER A 167 14.50 12.40 11.21
C SER A 167 14.61 12.78 12.69
N VAL A 168 15.14 11.87 13.52
CA VAL A 168 15.40 12.14 14.94
C VAL A 168 16.50 13.18 15.08
N TYR A 169 17.63 13.02 14.38
CA TYR A 169 18.74 13.98 14.40
C TYR A 169 18.27 15.40 14.05
N LYS A 170 17.47 15.57 13.01
CA LYS A 170 16.96 16.88 12.57
C LYS A 170 16.07 17.56 13.62
N GLU A 171 15.22 16.81 14.32
CA GLU A 171 14.36 17.36 15.38
C GLU A 171 15.18 17.77 16.61
N PHE A 172 16.21 17.00 16.96
CA PHE A 172 17.10 17.32 18.10
C PHE A 172 18.18 18.38 17.78
N SER A 173 18.59 18.50 16.52
CA SER A 173 19.63 19.44 16.05
C SER A 173 19.08 20.85 15.77
N LYS A 174 17.76 21.05 15.84
CA LYS A 174 17.09 22.32 15.51
C LYS A 174 17.31 23.39 16.58
N GLN A 175 18.52 23.92 16.67
CA GLN A 175 18.80 25.21 17.29
C GLN A 175 18.26 26.31 16.35
N LYS A 176 17.50 27.27 16.90
CA LYS A 176 16.78 28.34 16.19
C LYS A 176 17.65 29.03 15.13
N THR A 177 17.36 28.80 13.85
CA THR A 177 17.85 29.67 12.77
C THR A 177 16.65 30.16 11.95
N THR A 178 16.11 31.31 12.38
CA THR A 178 15.35 32.23 11.55
C THR A 178 16.30 32.90 10.55
N ALA A 179 16.25 32.57 9.26
CA ALA A 179 16.81 33.42 8.22
C ALA A 179 16.23 33.10 6.83
N ASN A 180 15.44 34.06 6.32
CA ASN A 180 15.34 34.54 4.95
C ASN A 180 15.27 33.51 3.80
N THR A 181 14.03 33.27 3.37
CA THR A 181 13.68 32.68 2.07
C THR A 181 13.90 33.69 0.96
N THR A 182 14.99 33.58 0.20
CA THR A 182 15.04 34.10 -1.18
C THR A 182 15.84 33.15 -2.08
N SER A 183 15.17 32.74 -3.15
CA SER A 183 15.73 32.26 -4.43
C SER A 183 16.85 31.21 -4.32
N ASN A 184 16.47 29.94 -4.31
CA ASN A 184 17.24 28.90 -4.99
C ASN A 184 16.31 27.74 -5.31
N PHE A 185 16.60 27.04 -6.40
CA PHE A 185 15.92 25.86 -6.97
C PHE A 185 15.76 24.65 -6.01
N PHE A 186 16.14 24.83 -4.75
CA PHE A 186 16.24 23.85 -3.68
C PHE A 186 15.11 24.11 -2.66
N ILE A 187 14.31 23.08 -2.38
CA ILE A 187 13.01 23.11 -1.67
C ILE A 187 13.08 23.82 -0.31
N THR A 188 14.22 23.78 0.38
CA THR A 188 14.36 24.35 1.72
C THR A 188 15.53 25.31 1.91
N GLY A 189 16.37 25.51 0.88
CA GLY A 189 17.56 26.36 0.96
C GLY A 189 18.75 25.73 1.69
N ASP A 190 18.56 24.54 2.29
CA ASP A 190 19.63 23.70 2.84
C ASP A 190 19.88 22.51 1.91
N ILE A 191 21.03 22.55 1.22
CA ILE A 191 21.44 21.54 0.24
C ILE A 191 21.49 20.14 0.86
N THR A 192 21.89 20.03 2.13
CA THR A 192 21.96 18.72 2.82
C THR A 192 20.58 18.15 3.07
N HIS A 193 19.64 19.00 3.47
CA HIS A 193 18.26 18.61 3.69
C HIS A 193 17.55 18.22 2.39
N ASP A 194 17.79 18.96 1.31
CA ASP A 194 17.15 18.73 0.01
C ASP A 194 17.69 17.49 -0.69
N ILE A 195 19.00 17.23 -0.62
CA ILE A 195 19.59 15.96 -1.11
C ILE A 195 19.02 14.78 -0.34
N PHE A 196 18.89 14.90 0.98
CA PHE A 196 18.28 13.86 1.81
C PHE A 196 16.82 13.62 1.43
N LEU A 197 16.01 14.67 1.28
CA LEU A 197 14.61 14.57 0.87
C LEU A 197 14.47 13.93 -0.51
N MET A 198 15.33 14.30 -1.47
CA MET A 198 15.34 13.71 -2.80
C MET A 198 15.69 12.22 -2.75
N GLY A 199 16.66 11.82 -1.91
CA GLY A 199 16.99 10.42 -1.66
C GLY A 199 15.82 9.63 -1.07
N VAL A 200 15.12 10.19 -0.07
CA VAL A 200 13.92 9.56 0.52
C VAL A 200 12.79 9.43 -0.50
N ALA A 201 12.53 10.46 -1.30
CA ALA A 201 11.51 10.44 -2.34
C ALA A 201 11.81 9.38 -3.41
N PHE A 202 13.08 9.28 -3.84
CA PHE A 202 13.53 8.28 -4.79
C PHE A 202 13.37 6.84 -4.26
N LEU A 203 13.80 6.58 -3.03
CA LEU A 203 13.64 5.29 -2.37
C LEU A 203 12.17 4.91 -2.18
N THR A 204 11.33 5.89 -1.83
CA THR A 204 9.88 5.70 -1.70
C THR A 204 9.26 5.31 -3.04
N GLY A 205 9.67 5.97 -4.13
CA GLY A 205 9.25 5.61 -5.49
C GLY A 205 9.63 4.17 -5.87
N LEU A 206 10.87 3.74 -5.54
CA LEU A 206 11.30 2.36 -5.76
C LEU A 206 10.50 1.36 -4.92
N ALA A 207 10.22 1.67 -3.65
CA ALA A 207 9.43 0.83 -2.77
C ALA A 207 7.99 0.63 -3.29
N LEU A 208 7.36 1.71 -3.74
CA LEU A 208 6.02 1.66 -4.36
C LEU A 208 6.03 0.84 -5.66
N GLY A 209 7.03 1.05 -6.52
CA GLY A 209 7.18 0.28 -7.76
C GLY A 209 7.35 -1.23 -7.49
N ALA A 210 8.18 -1.59 -6.51
CA ALA A 210 8.37 -2.97 -6.10
C ALA A 210 7.10 -3.60 -5.52
N MET A 211 6.31 -2.84 -4.75
CA MET A 211 5.04 -3.30 -4.19
C MET A 211 4.05 -3.72 -5.30
N VAL A 212 3.97 -2.95 -6.39
CA VAL A 212 3.12 -3.27 -7.55
C VAL A 212 3.55 -4.57 -8.23
N VAL A 213 4.86 -4.77 -8.42
CA VAL A 213 5.37 -6.02 -9.02
C VAL A 213 5.15 -7.20 -8.07
N ASN A 214 5.35 -7.00 -6.77
CA ASN A 214 5.15 -8.04 -5.76
C ASN A 214 3.69 -8.49 -5.67
N TYR A 215 2.73 -7.56 -5.84
CA TYR A 215 1.32 -7.90 -5.94
C TYR A 215 1.03 -8.90 -7.07
N GLN A 216 1.63 -8.69 -8.25
CA GLN A 216 1.49 -9.61 -9.37
C GLN A 216 2.19 -10.95 -9.12
N VAL A 217 3.35 -10.94 -8.45
CA VAL A 217 4.04 -12.16 -8.03
C VAL A 217 3.15 -13.00 -7.11
N GLN A 218 2.52 -12.38 -6.10
CA GLN A 218 1.59 -13.06 -5.19
C GLN A 218 0.41 -13.68 -5.94
N ARG A 219 -0.14 -12.98 -6.94
CA ARG A 219 -1.20 -13.51 -7.79
C ARG A 219 -0.75 -14.76 -8.56
N TYR A 220 0.44 -14.74 -9.18
CA TYR A 220 0.94 -15.92 -9.88
C TYR A 220 1.25 -17.07 -8.93
N THR A 221 1.75 -16.79 -7.72
CA THR A 221 1.94 -17.82 -6.69
C THR A 221 0.62 -18.49 -6.32
N TYR A 222 -0.46 -17.74 -6.13
CA TYR A 222 -1.79 -18.29 -5.89
C TYR A 222 -2.26 -19.22 -7.03
N LEU A 223 -2.08 -18.80 -8.29
CA LEU A 223 -2.44 -19.63 -9.45
C LEU A 223 -1.62 -20.93 -9.52
N ILE A 224 -0.33 -20.87 -9.18
CA ILE A 224 0.54 -22.06 -9.08
C ILE A 224 0.02 -23.00 -7.98
N GLU A 225 -0.37 -22.47 -6.83
CA GLU A 225 -0.93 -23.26 -5.73
C GLU A 225 -2.23 -23.98 -6.15
N LEU A 226 -3.16 -23.28 -6.81
CA LEU A 226 -4.37 -23.88 -7.36
C LEU A 226 -4.07 -25.03 -8.34
N LEU A 227 -3.09 -24.84 -9.23
CA LEU A 227 -2.65 -25.88 -10.16
C LEU A 227 -2.04 -27.08 -9.42
N GLN A 228 -1.23 -26.85 -8.39
CA GLN A 228 -0.66 -27.91 -7.57
C GLN A 228 -1.74 -28.72 -6.85
N PHE A 229 -2.76 -28.07 -6.29
CA PHE A 229 -3.88 -28.77 -5.65
C PHE A 229 -4.71 -29.55 -6.68
N SER A 230 -4.98 -28.96 -7.84
CA SER A 230 -5.72 -29.63 -8.93
C SER A 230 -4.99 -30.87 -9.45
N LEU A 231 -3.67 -30.80 -9.61
CA LEU A 231 -2.83 -31.94 -9.98
C LEU A 231 -2.83 -33.04 -8.91
N LYS A 232 -2.86 -32.68 -7.62
CA LYS A 232 -2.92 -33.66 -6.52
C LYS A 232 -4.25 -34.38 -6.46
N GLU A 233 -5.36 -33.66 -6.61
CA GLU A 233 -6.71 -34.24 -6.61
C GLU A 233 -6.89 -35.19 -7.80
N LYS A 234 -6.43 -34.78 -8.99
CA LYS A 234 -6.48 -35.62 -10.18
C LYS A 234 -5.59 -36.88 -10.13
N LYS A 235 -4.51 -36.88 -9.35
CA LYS A 235 -3.65 -38.05 -9.12
C LYS A 235 -4.20 -39.00 -8.05
N ALA A 236 -5.17 -38.55 -7.26
CA ALA A 236 -5.81 -39.32 -6.20
C ALA A 236 -7.06 -40.07 -6.69
N ASP A 237 -7.66 -39.61 -7.79
CA ASP A 237 -8.71 -40.31 -8.57
C ASP A 237 -8.09 -41.31 -9.56
#